data_AF-A0A7W2FMJ0-F1
#
_entry.id   AF-A0A7W2FMJ0-F1
#
_cell.length_a   1.000
_cell.length_b   1.000
_cell.length_c   1.000
_cell.angle_alpha   90.00
_cell.angle_beta   90.00
_cell.angle_gamma   90.00
#
_symmetry.space_group_name_H-M   'P 1'
#
loop_
_entity.id
_entity.type
_entity.pdbx_description
1 polymer ?
#
loop_
_entity_poly.entity_id
_entity_poly.type
_entity_poly.pdbx_seq_one_letter_code
_entity_poly.pdbx_strand_id
1 'polypeptide(L)'
;MKAIIEQDLVISLGDLGDIDVPSHLLTLPVENLRYNGQELINASIISTFYICPSGLKHVVRHNAEWQRLDCTFNEILIKDDTGWRAQNEHDVYQHQLLVIDGARRNLYREVSDPLYMESYRKKENGEFEEAAIFKSQADAAVQQIQIKNPFPTPPIN
;
A
#
# COMPACT_ATOMS: atom_id res chain seq x y z
N MET A 1 -12.42 -29.70 -16.47
CA MET A 1 -11.56 -28.54 -16.17
C MET A 1 -10.56 -28.96 -15.12
N LYS A 2 -9.29 -28.67 -15.37
CA LYS A 2 -8.13 -29.09 -14.60
C LYS A 2 -7.27 -27.89 -14.24
N ALA A 3 -6.56 -27.97 -13.13
CA ALA A 3 -5.61 -26.97 -12.67
C ALA A 3 -4.19 -27.29 -13.14
N ILE A 4 -3.47 -26.27 -13.60
CA ILE A 4 -2.02 -26.30 -13.75
C ILE A 4 -1.44 -25.67 -12.49
N ILE A 5 -0.51 -26.39 -11.84
CA ILE A 5 0.02 -26.03 -10.53
C ILE A 5 1.53 -25.83 -10.62
N GLU A 6 2.02 -24.75 -10.02
CA GLU A 6 3.44 -24.54 -9.76
C GLU A 6 3.65 -24.47 -8.26
N GLN A 7 4.40 -25.42 -7.71
CA GLN A 7 4.52 -25.66 -6.26
C GLN A 7 3.14 -25.98 -5.65
N ASP A 8 2.45 -25.00 -5.08
CA ASP A 8 1.07 -25.08 -4.60
C ASP A 8 0.16 -24.00 -5.20
N LEU A 9 0.70 -23.13 -6.07
CA LEU A 9 -0.03 -22.06 -6.73
C LEU A 9 -0.78 -22.61 -7.93
N VAL A 10 -2.07 -22.33 -8.04
CA VAL A 10 -2.81 -22.57 -9.28
C VAL A 10 -2.54 -21.42 -10.24
N ILE A 11 -1.79 -21.68 -11.30
CA ILE A 11 -1.40 -20.63 -12.27
C ILE A 11 -2.41 -20.48 -13.39
N SER A 12 -3.18 -21.54 -13.70
CA SER A 12 -4.26 -21.48 -14.69
C SER A 12 -5.20 -22.68 -14.57
N LEU A 13 -6.39 -22.52 -15.17
CA LEU A 13 -7.39 -23.58 -15.33
C LEU A 13 -7.60 -23.87 -16.82
N GLY A 14 -7.70 -25.15 -17.19
CA GLY A 14 -7.90 -25.58 -18.58
C GLY A 14 -8.07 -27.09 -18.70
N ASP A 15 -8.00 -27.65 -19.90
CA ASP A 15 -8.17 -29.10 -20.10
C ASP A 15 -6.85 -29.89 -19.98
N LEU A 16 -5.71 -29.19 -20.02
CA LEU A 16 -4.35 -29.74 -19.99
C LEU A 16 -3.72 -29.81 -18.58
N GLY A 17 -4.47 -29.49 -17.54
CA GLY A 17 -3.96 -29.53 -16.16
C GLY A 17 -3.79 -30.94 -15.60
N ASP A 18 -3.16 -31.02 -14.43
CA ASP A 18 -2.84 -32.29 -13.76
C ASP A 18 -3.93 -32.72 -12.77
N ILE A 19 -4.65 -31.76 -12.19
CA ILE A 19 -5.61 -32.00 -11.10
C ILE A 19 -7.00 -31.54 -11.51
N ASP A 20 -7.99 -32.41 -11.41
CA ASP A 20 -9.39 -32.06 -11.64
C ASP A 20 -9.88 -31.06 -10.59
N VAL A 21 -10.56 -29.99 -11.03
CA VAL A 21 -11.05 -28.95 -10.13
C VAL A 21 -12.47 -29.29 -9.66
N PRO A 22 -12.69 -29.44 -8.34
CA PRO A 22 -14.03 -29.61 -7.78
C PRO A 22 -14.98 -28.49 -8.22
N SER A 23 -16.21 -28.84 -8.57
CA SER A 23 -17.20 -27.91 -9.10
C SER A 23 -17.49 -26.72 -8.17
N HIS A 24 -17.43 -26.92 -6.86
CA HIS A 24 -17.62 -25.85 -5.86
C HIS A 24 -16.46 -24.84 -5.82
N LEU A 25 -15.27 -25.19 -6.35
CA LEU A 25 -14.12 -24.29 -6.43
C LEU A 25 -14.08 -23.53 -7.76
N LEU A 26 -14.80 -23.97 -8.78
CA LEU A 26 -14.86 -23.31 -10.09
C LEU A 26 -15.50 -21.91 -10.04
N THR A 27 -16.25 -21.61 -8.98
CA THR A 27 -16.84 -20.28 -8.77
C THR A 27 -15.87 -19.30 -8.11
N LEU A 28 -14.72 -19.76 -7.64
CA LEU A 28 -13.71 -18.93 -6.98
C LEU A 28 -12.73 -18.35 -8.01
N PRO A 29 -12.18 -17.15 -7.75
CA PRO A 29 -11.05 -16.64 -8.51
C PRO A 29 -9.87 -17.62 -8.46
N VAL A 30 -9.17 -17.80 -9.58
CA VAL A 30 -8.07 -18.76 -9.71
C VAL A 30 -6.96 -18.45 -8.71
N GLU A 31 -6.70 -17.16 -8.47
CA GLU A 31 -5.72 -16.67 -7.51
C GLU A 31 -6.01 -17.11 -6.08
N ASN A 32 -7.26 -17.46 -5.72
CA ASN A 32 -7.62 -17.95 -4.40
C ASN A 32 -7.38 -19.46 -4.25
N LEU A 33 -7.13 -20.18 -5.35
CA LEU A 33 -6.96 -21.63 -5.31
C LEU A 33 -5.51 -21.99 -4.98
N ARG A 34 -5.35 -22.96 -4.09
CA ARG A 34 -4.05 -23.54 -3.74
C ARG A 34 -4.14 -25.06 -3.68
N TYR A 35 -3.04 -25.74 -3.99
CA TYR A 35 -2.94 -27.19 -3.82
C TYR A 35 -2.22 -27.53 -2.51
N ASN A 36 -2.90 -28.17 -1.56
CA ASN A 36 -2.31 -28.46 -0.25
C ASN A 36 -1.43 -29.73 -0.22
N GLY A 37 -1.12 -30.32 -1.38
CA GLY A 37 -0.45 -31.61 -1.51
C GLY A 37 -1.40 -32.82 -1.57
N GLN A 38 -2.71 -32.61 -1.39
CA GLN A 38 -3.74 -33.64 -1.48
C GLN A 38 -4.87 -33.22 -2.41
N GLU A 39 -5.39 -32.01 -2.21
CA GLU A 39 -6.51 -31.46 -2.97
C GLU A 39 -6.35 -29.94 -3.20
N LEU A 40 -7.18 -29.42 -4.10
CA LEU A 40 -7.35 -27.99 -4.27
C LEU A 40 -8.21 -27.45 -3.13
N ILE A 41 -7.79 -26.34 -2.55
CA ILE A 41 -8.48 -25.65 -1.47
C ILE A 41 -8.72 -24.18 -1.81
N ASN A 42 -9.68 -23.58 -1.13
CA ASN A 42 -9.82 -22.13 -1.10
C ASN A 42 -8.85 -21.55 -0.06
N ALA A 43 -7.80 -20.85 -0.52
CA ALA A 43 -6.85 -20.20 0.36
C ALA A 43 -7.41 -18.91 0.99
N SER A 44 -8.55 -18.39 0.54
CA SER A 44 -9.14 -17.17 1.11
C SER A 44 -9.66 -17.36 2.54
N ILE A 45 -9.85 -18.61 2.99
CA ILE A 45 -10.44 -18.95 4.29
C ILE A 45 -9.41 -19.42 5.32
N ILE A 46 -8.14 -19.55 4.94
CA ILE A 46 -7.07 -19.94 5.86
C ILE A 46 -6.31 -18.72 6.37
N SER A 47 -5.64 -18.87 7.50
CA SER A 47 -4.97 -17.79 8.22
C SER A 47 -3.49 -18.04 8.52
N THR A 48 -2.90 -19.09 7.94
CA THR A 48 -1.49 -19.44 8.13
C THR A 48 -0.89 -19.76 6.78
N PHE A 49 0.21 -19.09 6.45
CA PHE A 49 0.92 -19.25 5.19
C PHE A 49 2.42 -19.41 5.41
N TYR A 50 3.09 -19.95 4.40
CA TYR A 50 4.54 -19.89 4.24
C TYR A 50 4.86 -18.82 3.21
N ILE A 51 5.65 -17.83 3.62
CA ILE A 51 6.01 -16.68 2.81
C ILE A 51 7.39 -16.92 2.23
N CYS A 52 7.47 -16.95 0.90
CA CYS A 52 8.74 -17.11 0.20
C CYS A 52 9.51 -15.77 0.16
N PRO A 53 10.78 -15.75 -0.29
CA PRO A 53 11.60 -14.54 -0.30
C PRO A 53 11.01 -13.36 -1.11
N SER A 54 10.18 -13.66 -2.11
CA SER A 54 9.47 -12.66 -2.94
C SER A 54 8.13 -12.19 -2.35
N GLY A 55 7.68 -12.76 -1.22
CA GLY A 55 6.46 -12.35 -0.54
C GLY A 55 5.19 -13.08 -0.98
N LEU A 56 5.30 -14.08 -1.86
CA LEU A 56 4.15 -14.92 -2.24
C LEU A 56 3.75 -15.83 -1.08
N LYS A 57 2.43 -16.00 -0.94
CA LYS A 57 1.79 -16.83 0.09
C LYS A 57 1.56 -18.25 -0.43
N HIS A 58 2.16 -19.21 0.26
CA HIS A 58 2.04 -20.64 0.03
C HIS A 58 1.33 -21.31 1.21
N VAL A 59 0.55 -22.36 0.96
CA VAL A 59 -0.15 -23.19 1.95
C VAL A 59 0.67 -24.43 2.30
N VAL A 60 1.62 -24.79 1.46
CA VAL A 60 2.60 -25.86 1.71
C VAL A 60 4.00 -25.26 1.85
N ARG A 61 4.78 -25.80 2.78
CA ARG A 61 6.19 -25.41 2.93
C ARG A 61 7.05 -26.14 1.92
N HIS A 62 7.48 -25.45 0.86
CA HIS A 62 8.39 -26.03 -0.14
C HIS A 62 9.88 -25.81 0.18
N ASN A 63 10.21 -24.85 1.05
CA ASN A 63 11.59 -24.57 1.47
C ASN A 63 11.68 -24.30 2.98
N ALA A 64 12.73 -24.80 3.62
CA ALA A 64 13.01 -24.61 5.04
C ALA A 64 13.27 -23.13 5.40
N GLU A 65 13.71 -22.29 4.47
CA GLU A 65 13.95 -20.86 4.70
C GLU A 65 12.68 -20.01 4.63
N TRP A 66 11.56 -20.57 4.16
CA TRP A 66 10.31 -19.83 4.10
C TRP A 66 9.76 -19.55 5.49
N GLN A 67 9.32 -18.32 5.69
CA GLN A 67 8.80 -17.86 6.96
C GLN A 67 7.34 -18.31 7.09
N ARG A 68 7.02 -19.02 8.18
CA ARG A 68 5.63 -19.24 8.55
C ARG A 68 5.06 -17.96 9.15
N LEU A 69 3.92 -17.50 8.66
CA LEU A 69 3.25 -16.28 9.12
C LEU A 69 1.75 -16.52 9.25
N ASP A 70 1.18 -16.11 10.38
CA ASP A 70 -0.27 -16.05 10.55
C ASP A 70 -0.76 -14.71 9.97
N CYS A 71 -1.49 -14.79 8.87
CA CYS A 71 -2.04 -13.66 8.12
C CYS A 71 -3.21 -14.13 7.25
N THR A 72 -4.11 -13.22 6.90
CA THR A 72 -5.20 -13.55 5.96
C THR A 72 -4.69 -13.53 4.51
N PHE A 73 -5.43 -14.17 3.60
CA PHE A 73 -5.07 -14.22 2.18
C PHE A 73 -4.89 -12.83 1.56
N ASN A 74 -5.76 -11.88 1.91
CA ASN A 74 -5.77 -10.53 1.34
C ASN A 74 -4.92 -9.51 2.12
N GLU A 75 -4.34 -9.88 3.25
CA GLU A 75 -3.46 -8.97 3.99
C GLU A 75 -2.23 -8.59 3.16
N ILE A 76 -1.96 -7.30 3.09
CA ILE A 76 -0.73 -6.79 2.48
C ILE A 76 0.43 -7.14 3.40
N LEU A 77 1.50 -7.70 2.84
CA LEU A 77 2.70 -8.03 3.59
C LEU A 77 3.76 -6.95 3.39
N ILE A 78 4.45 -6.60 4.46
CA ILE A 78 5.63 -5.73 4.46
C ILE A 78 6.83 -6.56 4.91
N LYS A 79 7.96 -6.37 4.25
CA LYS A 79 9.25 -6.95 4.65
C LYS A 79 10.07 -5.90 5.38
N ASP A 80 10.45 -6.20 6.61
CA ASP A 80 11.38 -5.40 7.41
C ASP A 80 12.58 -6.24 7.88
N ASP A 81 13.40 -5.69 8.77
CA ASP A 81 14.62 -6.33 9.28
C ASP A 81 14.36 -7.63 10.06
N THR A 82 13.12 -7.85 10.52
CA THR A 82 12.71 -9.04 11.26
C THR A 82 12.07 -10.11 10.38
N GLY A 83 11.77 -9.78 9.11
CA GLY A 83 11.15 -10.66 8.14
C GLY A 83 9.86 -10.08 7.56
N TRP A 84 8.99 -10.96 7.06
CA TRP A 84 7.66 -10.61 6.58
C TRP A 84 6.69 -10.46 7.75
N ARG A 85 5.85 -9.44 7.71
CA ARG A 85 4.71 -9.28 8.61
C ARG A 85 3.52 -8.69 7.88
N ALA A 86 2.33 -8.86 8.42
CA ALA A 86 1.16 -8.15 7.93
C ALA A 86 1.34 -6.63 8.13
N GLN A 87 0.87 -5.86 7.16
CA GLN A 87 0.73 -4.42 7.26
C GLN A 87 -0.25 -4.08 8.39
N ASN A 88 0.12 -3.14 9.25
CA ASN A 88 -0.75 -2.65 10.32
C ASN A 88 -1.26 -1.23 10.01
N GLU A 89 -2.18 -0.74 10.83
CA GLU A 89 -2.77 0.60 10.68
C GLU A 89 -1.72 1.72 10.76
N HIS A 90 -0.65 1.52 11.53
CA HIS A 90 0.44 2.48 11.63
C HIS A 90 1.20 2.61 10.31
N ASP A 91 1.50 1.50 9.62
CA ASP A 91 2.15 1.53 8.30
C ASP A 91 1.28 2.28 7.27
N VAL A 92 -0.04 2.02 7.29
CA VAL A 92 -1.00 2.69 6.41
C VAL A 92 -1.00 4.20 6.69
N TYR A 93 -1.07 4.58 7.97
CA TYR A 93 -1.03 5.97 8.39
C TYR A 93 0.27 6.67 7.94
N GLN A 94 1.43 6.05 8.16
CA GLN A 94 2.72 6.64 7.75
C GLN A 94 2.80 6.82 6.23
N HIS A 95 2.33 5.83 5.46
CA HIS A 95 2.30 5.93 4.01
C HIS A 95 1.42 7.10 3.54
N GLN A 96 0.20 7.20 4.07
CA GLN A 96 -0.71 8.31 3.75
C GLN A 96 -0.13 9.67 4.14
N LEU A 97 0.48 9.76 5.32
CA LEU A 97 1.12 10.97 5.82
C LEU A 97 2.22 11.43 4.85
N LEU A 98 3.11 10.53 4.43
CA LEU A 98 4.21 10.84 3.51
C LEU A 98 3.70 11.31 2.14
N VAL A 99 2.64 10.68 1.61
CA VAL A 99 2.03 11.10 0.34
C VAL A 99 1.47 12.51 0.44
N ILE A 100 0.70 12.80 1.50
CA ILE A 100 0.07 14.11 1.68
C ILE A 100 1.11 15.20 1.98
N ASP A 101 2.12 14.89 2.78
CA ASP A 101 3.23 15.79 3.06
C ASP A 101 4.03 16.12 1.79
N GLY A 102 4.31 15.12 0.95
CA GLY A 102 4.91 15.32 -0.37
C GLY A 102 4.07 16.22 -1.27
N ALA A 103 2.77 15.97 -1.36
CA ALA A 103 1.84 16.79 -2.14
C ALA A 103 1.78 18.24 -1.66
N ARG A 104 1.67 18.46 -0.34
CA ARG A 104 1.69 19.80 0.26
C ARG A 104 2.99 20.54 -0.05
N ARG A 105 4.15 19.90 0.11
CA ARG A 105 5.45 20.52 -0.21
C ARG A 105 5.56 20.97 -1.65
N ASN A 106 5.06 20.16 -2.59
CA ASN A 106 5.05 20.54 -4.00
C ASN A 106 4.14 21.75 -4.25
N LEU A 107 2.93 21.76 -3.68
CA LEU A 107 2.01 22.89 -3.80
C LEU A 107 2.55 24.17 -3.13
N TYR A 108 3.21 24.06 -1.99
CA TYR A 108 3.85 25.22 -1.35
C TYR A 108 4.93 25.82 -2.24
N ARG A 109 5.80 24.98 -2.80
CA ARG A 109 6.86 25.40 -3.72
C ARG A 109 6.31 26.11 -4.95
N GLU A 110 5.19 25.65 -5.49
CA GLU A 110 4.58 26.21 -6.71
C GLU A 110 3.76 27.48 -6.45
N VAL A 111 3.14 27.59 -5.27
CA VAL A 111 2.12 28.62 -5.01
C VAL A 111 2.51 29.59 -3.90
N SER A 112 2.76 29.11 -2.67
CA SER A 112 2.97 29.98 -1.51
C SER A 112 4.39 30.55 -1.44
N ASP A 113 5.40 29.74 -1.75
CA ASP A 113 6.80 30.13 -1.59
C ASP A 113 7.17 31.32 -2.49
N PRO A 114 6.78 31.36 -3.79
CA PRO A 114 7.04 32.53 -4.61
C PRO A 114 6.41 33.81 -4.06
N LEU A 115 5.20 33.73 -3.48
CA LEU A 115 4.50 34.88 -2.89
C LEU A 115 5.21 35.37 -1.61
N TYR A 116 5.70 34.45 -0.77
CA TYR A 116 6.54 34.85 0.37
C TYR A 116 7.83 35.52 -0.09
N MET A 117 8.48 34.99 -1.13
CA MET A 117 9.71 35.57 -1.67
C MET A 117 9.48 36.98 -2.22
N GLU A 118 8.38 37.22 -2.94
CA GLU A 118 8.00 38.57 -3.38
C GLU A 118 7.68 39.50 -2.21
N SER A 119 6.97 39.03 -1.19
CA SER A 119 6.74 39.80 0.05
C SER A 119 8.06 40.24 0.70
N TYR A 120 9.04 39.35 0.80
CA TYR A 120 10.35 39.69 1.38
C TYR A 120 11.11 40.72 0.54
N ARG A 121 11.17 40.54 -0.80
CA ARG A 121 11.79 41.52 -1.72
C ARG A 121 11.18 42.91 -1.58
N LYS A 122 9.84 42.98 -1.54
CA LYS A 122 9.11 44.25 -1.38
C LYS A 122 9.42 44.92 -0.05
N LYS A 123 9.49 44.13 1.03
CA LYS A 123 9.86 44.63 2.36
C LYS A 123 11.29 45.20 2.37
N GLU A 124 12.24 44.54 1.71
CA GLU A 124 13.62 45.02 1.58
C GLU A 124 13.71 46.34 0.80
N ASN A 125 12.81 46.56 -0.16
CA ASN A 125 12.70 47.82 -0.91
C ASN A 125 11.94 48.94 -0.17
N GLY A 126 11.43 48.69 1.04
CA GLY A 126 10.62 49.66 1.80
C GLY A 126 9.15 49.73 1.35
N GLU A 127 8.70 48.82 0.47
CA GLU A 127 7.35 48.75 -0.07
C GLU A 127 6.44 47.92 0.85
N PHE A 128 6.27 48.39 2.09
CA PHE A 128 5.66 47.61 3.18
C PHE A 128 4.18 47.23 2.95
N GLU A 129 3.39 48.10 2.33
CA GLU A 129 1.98 47.83 2.05
C GLU A 129 1.82 46.71 1.01
N GLU A 130 2.59 46.76 -0.07
CA GLU A 130 2.61 45.70 -1.10
C GLU A 130 3.15 44.38 -0.53
N ALA A 131 4.21 44.45 0.29
CA ALA A 131 4.74 43.28 0.99
C ALA A 131 3.67 42.59 1.85
N ALA A 132 2.81 43.35 2.52
CA ALA A 132 1.71 42.82 3.33
C ALA A 132 0.65 42.11 2.48
N ILE A 133 0.34 42.63 1.30
CA ILE A 133 -0.60 42.00 0.35
C ILE A 133 -0.07 40.63 -0.10
N PHE A 134 1.19 40.55 -0.55
CA PHE A 134 1.80 39.29 -0.97
C PHE A 134 1.85 38.25 0.16
N LYS A 135 2.18 38.69 1.38
CA LYS A 135 2.17 37.81 2.55
C LYS A 135 0.78 37.26 2.83
N SER A 136 -0.25 38.10 2.79
CA SER A 136 -1.64 37.68 3.01
C SER A 136 -2.10 36.66 1.96
N GLN A 137 -1.72 36.85 0.69
CA GLN A 137 -1.99 35.89 -0.37
C GLN A 137 -1.27 34.56 -0.14
N ALA A 138 0.00 34.58 0.27
CA ALA A 138 0.76 33.37 0.60
C ALA A 138 0.11 32.61 1.77
N ASP A 139 -0.24 33.30 2.85
CA ASP A 139 -0.89 32.72 4.03
C ASP A 139 -2.26 32.09 3.65
N ALA A 140 -3.05 32.77 2.81
CA ALA A 140 -4.31 32.24 2.30
C ALA A 140 -4.10 30.99 1.41
N ALA A 141 -3.07 30.98 0.57
CA ALA A 141 -2.72 29.82 -0.24
C ALA A 141 -2.32 28.62 0.64
N VAL A 142 -1.50 28.83 1.68
CA VAL A 142 -1.13 27.79 2.64
C VAL A 142 -2.37 27.18 3.30
N GLN A 143 -3.29 28.03 3.79
CA GLN A 143 -4.54 27.54 4.39
C GLN A 143 -5.36 26.70 3.42
N GLN A 144 -5.52 27.15 2.17
CA GLN A 144 -6.26 26.40 1.15
C GLN A 144 -5.58 25.07 0.81
N ILE A 145 -4.25 25.03 0.71
CA ILE A 145 -3.49 23.80 0.47
C ILE A 145 -3.71 22.82 1.62
N GLN A 146 -3.67 23.29 2.87
CA GLN A 146 -3.87 22.45 4.05
C GLN A 146 -5.29 21.89 4.14
N ILE A 147 -6.30 22.71 3.87
CA ILE A 147 -7.72 22.30 3.86
C ILE A 147 -7.97 21.24 2.78
N LYS A 148 -7.41 21.41 1.58
CA LYS A 148 -7.60 20.48 0.46
C LYS A 148 -6.80 19.18 0.59
N ASN A 149 -5.76 19.18 1.42
CA ASN A 149 -4.88 18.04 1.63
C ASN A 149 -4.72 17.76 3.13
N PRO A 150 -5.78 17.42 3.87
CA PRO A 150 -5.70 17.23 5.32
C PRO A 150 -4.78 16.04 5.65
N PHE A 151 -3.97 16.15 6.70
CA PHE A 151 -3.20 14.99 7.17
C PHE A 151 -4.14 13.90 7.71
N PRO A 152 -3.76 12.61 7.59
CA PRO A 152 -4.58 11.53 8.12
C PRO A 152 -4.65 11.59 9.64
N THR A 153 -5.66 10.94 10.23
CA THR A 153 -5.76 10.79 11.70
C THR A 153 -4.86 9.64 12.16
N PRO A 154 -4.03 9.83 13.20
CA PRO A 154 -3.24 8.75 13.77
C PRO A 154 -4.12 7.59 14.27
N PRO A 155 -3.68 6.32 14.14
CA PRO A 155 -4.39 5.20 14.74
C PRO A 155 -4.38 5.30 16.27
N ILE A 156 -5.40 4.72 16.92
CA ILE A 156 -5.50 4.66 18.39
C ILE A 156 -4.73 3.42 18.85
N ASN A 157 -3.89 3.59 19.88
CA ASN A 157 -3.11 2.50 20.50
C ASN A 157 -4.00 1.45 21.19
#